data_AF-A0A1V4S221-F1
#
_entry.id   AF-A0A1V4S221-F1
#
_cell.length_a   1.000
_cell.length_b   1.000
_cell.length_c   1.000
_cell.angle_alpha   90.00
_cell.angle_beta   90.00
_cell.angle_gamma   90.00
#
_symmetry.space_group_name_H-M   'P 1'
#
loop_
_entity.id
_entity.type
_entity.pdbx_description
1 polymer ?
#
loop_
_entity_poly.entity_id
_entity_poly.type
_entity_poly.pdbx_seq_one_letter_code
_entity_poly.pdbx_strand_id
1 'polypeptide(L)'
;MALMTKEQYLSSLRALDHRVFIQGDAVQSVPDHPISKPPAMAMAETYQQADQEDMKPLFTAQSHLTGETINRFTHIQHNIDDLVKKILMLREMGRKTACCFQRCAGLDCMNTVYAITYDLDQEFGTRYHDRFVDFMKYIQSNDLVPAACMTDTKGDRSLPPSKQEDPDQYMHIVEEKKDGIVVRGAKLHTTGAVNSHELLVVPTRALREEDKEYAVSFAVPADTRGVTFIYGRQPSDTRRQEDGRPDVGNLYFGGCEAMVVFDDVFVPEERIFMKGEYAMAGRLVELFAAHHRASYGGCKVGVGDVLIGATAAIAEAHGTEKTSHIKDKIAEMIHLNETLHAGALASTGKGYPTPSGAYAVDPLLANVCKLNITRFPFEISRLAQDIAGGILVTMPSLKDQKN
;
A
#
# COMPACT_ATOMS: atom_id res chain seq x y z
N MET A 1 -11.69 -20.60 7.57
CA MET A 1 -11.56 -19.60 8.65
C MET A 1 -11.15 -18.32 7.97
N ALA A 2 -12.02 -17.30 7.96
CA ALA A 2 -11.85 -16.10 7.13
C ALA A 2 -10.85 -15.07 7.67
N LEU A 3 -10.29 -15.28 8.87
CA LEU A 3 -9.32 -14.39 9.50
C LEU A 3 -8.07 -15.18 9.92
N MET A 4 -6.90 -14.72 9.48
CA MET A 4 -5.62 -15.24 9.94
C MET A 4 -5.13 -14.49 11.18
N THR A 5 -4.41 -15.18 12.06
CA THR A 5 -3.60 -14.51 13.08
C THR A 5 -2.31 -13.95 12.48
N LYS A 6 -1.63 -13.09 13.25
CA LYS A 6 -0.30 -12.58 12.91
C LYS A 6 0.69 -13.69 12.57
N GLU A 7 0.71 -14.76 13.37
CA GLU A 7 1.60 -15.91 13.21
C GLU A 7 1.23 -16.75 11.99
N GLN A 8 -0.05 -16.90 11.70
CA GLN A 8 -0.53 -17.59 10.50
C GLN A 8 -0.11 -16.85 9.22
N TYR A 9 -0.25 -15.52 9.19
CA TYR A 9 0.27 -14.69 8.09
C TYR A 9 1.79 -14.80 7.92
N LEU A 10 2.56 -14.72 9.02
CA LEU A 10 4.02 -14.86 8.91
C LEU A 10 4.41 -16.27 8.44
N SER A 11 3.65 -17.29 8.83
CA SER A 11 3.88 -18.67 8.39
C SER A 11 3.50 -18.89 6.93
N SER A 12 2.42 -18.27 6.43
CA SER A 12 2.08 -18.32 5.01
C SER A 12 3.16 -17.64 4.16
N LEU A 13 3.73 -16.52 4.61
CA LEU A 13 4.86 -15.89 3.92
C LEU A 13 6.12 -16.76 3.88
N ARG A 14 6.40 -17.55 4.93
CA ARG A 14 7.53 -18.50 4.91
C ARG A 14 7.29 -19.66 3.95
N ALA A 15 6.03 -19.99 3.68
CA ALA A 15 5.65 -21.06 2.78
C ALA A 15 5.58 -20.60 1.31
N LEU A 16 5.56 -19.29 1.04
CA LEU A 16 5.66 -18.75 -0.31
C LEU A 16 7.08 -18.97 -0.87
N ASP A 17 7.17 -19.61 -2.02
CA ASP A 17 8.42 -19.81 -2.76
C ASP A 17 8.61 -18.71 -3.83
N HIS A 18 8.33 -17.46 -3.45
CA HIS A 18 8.47 -16.33 -4.36
C HIS A 18 9.94 -15.89 -4.47
N ARG A 19 10.35 -15.57 -5.69
CA ARG A 19 11.74 -15.32 -6.03
C ARG A 19 12.17 -13.89 -5.66
N VAL A 20 12.72 -13.71 -4.46
CA VAL A 20 13.12 -12.41 -3.91
C VAL A 20 14.63 -12.26 -3.85
N PHE A 21 15.15 -11.11 -4.31
CA PHE A 21 16.56 -10.72 -4.19
C PHE A 21 16.74 -9.47 -3.33
N ILE A 22 17.66 -9.54 -2.35
CA ILE A 22 18.10 -8.41 -1.53
C ILE A 22 19.61 -8.30 -1.65
N GLN A 23 20.11 -7.11 -2.02
CA GLN A 23 21.57 -6.84 -2.12
C GLN A 23 22.35 -7.79 -3.05
N GLY A 24 21.68 -8.41 -4.03
CA GLY A 24 22.27 -9.36 -4.97
C GLY A 24 22.07 -10.82 -4.60
N ASP A 25 21.63 -11.10 -3.37
CA ASP A 25 21.44 -12.47 -2.87
C ASP A 25 19.97 -12.89 -2.89
N ALA A 26 19.73 -14.16 -3.21
CA ALA A 26 18.40 -14.77 -3.11
C ALA A 26 18.00 -14.94 -1.63
N VAL A 27 16.81 -14.48 -1.28
CA VAL A 27 16.27 -14.54 0.08
C VAL A 27 15.46 -15.82 0.25
N GLN A 28 15.82 -16.64 1.25
CA GLN A 28 15.11 -17.87 1.56
C GLN A 28 13.82 -17.64 2.35
N SER A 29 13.80 -16.62 3.23
CA SER A 29 12.63 -16.27 4.02
C SER A 29 12.58 -14.76 4.23
N VAL A 30 11.60 -14.12 3.59
CA VAL A 30 11.33 -12.69 3.73
C VAL A 30 11.06 -12.26 5.20
N PRO A 31 10.20 -12.95 5.97
CA PRO A 31 9.91 -12.53 7.35
C PRO A 31 11.05 -12.81 8.35
N ASP A 32 12.05 -13.61 7.98
CA ASP A 32 13.16 -13.95 8.89
C ASP A 32 14.48 -13.22 8.53
N HIS A 33 14.59 -12.63 7.34
CA HIS A 33 15.77 -11.87 6.93
C HIS A 33 15.83 -10.47 7.60
N PRO A 34 16.97 -10.02 8.17
CA PRO A 34 17.03 -8.80 9.00
C PRO A 34 16.53 -7.51 8.35
N ILE A 35 16.71 -7.35 7.03
CA ILE A 35 16.27 -6.15 6.30
C ILE A 35 14.76 -6.18 6.04
N SER A 36 14.21 -7.34 5.66
CA SER A 36 12.81 -7.49 5.23
C SER A 36 11.86 -7.90 6.35
N LYS A 37 12.39 -8.35 7.51
CA LYS A 37 11.60 -8.68 8.69
C LYS A 37 10.78 -7.50 9.22
N PRO A 38 11.33 -6.29 9.46
CA PRO A 38 10.50 -5.19 9.99
C PRO A 38 9.33 -4.79 9.07
N PRO A 39 9.50 -4.76 7.72
CA PRO A 39 8.37 -4.63 6.81
C PRO A 39 7.34 -5.76 6.91
N ALA A 40 7.76 -7.03 6.98
CA ALA A 40 6.83 -8.14 7.16
C ALA A 40 6.06 -8.02 8.48
N MET A 41 6.72 -7.61 9.57
CA MET A 41 6.09 -7.37 10.87
C MET A 41 5.07 -6.23 10.83
N ALA A 42 5.33 -5.16 10.07
CA ALA A 42 4.39 -4.05 9.91
C ALA A 42 3.11 -4.47 9.17
N MET A 43 3.22 -5.37 8.18
CA MET A 43 2.04 -5.96 7.54
C MET A 43 1.33 -6.97 8.44
N ALA A 44 2.08 -7.80 9.18
CA ALA A 44 1.55 -8.75 10.15
C ALA A 44 0.72 -8.07 11.25
N GLU A 45 1.07 -6.82 11.59
CA GLU A 45 0.32 -6.01 12.54
C GLU A 45 -1.13 -5.74 12.08
N THR A 46 -1.41 -5.74 10.77
CA THR A 46 -2.80 -5.62 10.25
C THR A 46 -3.68 -6.82 10.63
N TYR A 47 -3.08 -7.99 10.84
CA TYR A 47 -3.76 -9.19 11.31
C TYR A 47 -3.89 -9.16 12.84
N GLN A 48 -2.84 -8.74 13.54
CA GLN A 48 -2.86 -8.58 15.00
C GLN A 48 -4.04 -7.71 15.46
N GLN A 49 -4.22 -6.54 14.82
CA GLN A 49 -5.28 -5.60 15.19
C GLN A 49 -6.69 -6.14 14.86
N ALA A 50 -6.83 -7.00 13.85
CA ALA A 50 -8.10 -7.66 13.55
C ALA A 50 -8.47 -8.75 14.58
N ASP A 51 -7.49 -9.27 15.33
CA ASP A 51 -7.70 -10.28 16.36
C ASP A 51 -7.96 -9.68 17.76
N GLN A 52 -7.61 -8.40 17.97
CA GLN A 52 -7.86 -7.71 19.25
C GLN A 52 -9.34 -7.36 19.44
N GLU A 53 -9.93 -7.74 20.57
CA GLU A 53 -11.37 -7.58 20.83
C GLU A 53 -11.84 -6.12 20.79
N ASP A 54 -11.04 -5.19 21.32
CA ASP A 54 -11.32 -3.74 21.33
C ASP A 54 -11.13 -3.07 19.96
N MET A 55 -10.35 -3.68 19.07
CA MET A 55 -10.06 -3.16 17.73
C MET A 55 -10.88 -3.84 16.63
N LYS A 56 -11.41 -5.04 16.87
CA LYS A 56 -12.25 -5.81 15.92
C LYS A 56 -13.31 -4.97 15.19
N PRO A 57 -14.09 -4.10 15.86
CA PRO A 57 -15.11 -3.29 15.18
C PRO A 57 -14.53 -2.36 14.11
N LEU A 58 -13.28 -1.93 14.27
CA LEU A 58 -12.58 -1.05 13.33
C LEU A 58 -11.85 -1.85 12.25
N PHE A 59 -11.27 -3.00 12.60
CA PHE A 59 -10.40 -3.78 11.71
C PHE A 59 -11.09 -4.93 10.96
N THR A 60 -12.36 -5.21 11.27
CA THR A 60 -13.16 -6.22 10.56
C THR A 60 -14.41 -5.60 9.94
N ALA A 61 -15.00 -6.29 8.97
CA ALA A 61 -16.26 -5.94 8.32
C ALA A 61 -17.06 -7.20 7.95
N GLN A 62 -18.37 -7.08 7.80
CA GLN A 62 -19.19 -8.16 7.22
C GLN A 62 -19.07 -8.08 5.69
N SER A 63 -18.62 -9.15 5.04
CA SER A 63 -18.57 -9.21 3.59
C SER A 63 -19.97 -9.31 3.00
N HIS A 64 -20.29 -8.46 2.02
CA HIS A 64 -21.51 -8.60 1.22
C HIS A 64 -21.40 -9.72 0.16
N LEU A 65 -20.17 -10.18 -0.15
CA LEU A 65 -19.93 -11.24 -1.14
C LEU A 65 -20.04 -12.64 -0.54
N THR A 66 -19.53 -12.83 0.68
CA THR A 66 -19.46 -14.15 1.34
C THR A 66 -20.39 -14.26 2.53
N GLY A 67 -20.85 -13.14 3.11
CA GLY A 67 -21.58 -13.14 4.37
C GLY A 67 -20.72 -13.46 5.59
N GLU A 68 -19.39 -13.60 5.44
CA GLU A 68 -18.47 -13.86 6.55
C GLU A 68 -17.92 -12.56 7.16
N THR A 69 -17.45 -12.61 8.41
CA THR A 69 -16.62 -11.55 8.98
C THR A 69 -15.21 -11.65 8.40
N ILE A 70 -14.74 -10.58 7.77
CA ILE A 70 -13.47 -10.50 7.06
C ILE A 70 -12.60 -9.36 7.59
N ASN A 71 -11.32 -9.37 7.23
CA ASN A 71 -10.44 -8.25 7.51
C ASN A 71 -10.91 -7.01 6.70
N ARG A 72 -10.98 -5.83 7.32
CA ARG A 72 -11.41 -4.60 6.64
C ARG A 72 -10.46 -4.23 5.50
N PHE A 73 -9.21 -4.69 5.51
CA PHE A 73 -8.29 -4.55 4.39
C PHE A 73 -8.68 -5.35 3.13
N THR A 74 -9.62 -6.29 3.22
CA THR A 74 -10.16 -7.05 2.07
C THR A 74 -11.61 -6.72 1.75
N HIS A 75 -12.16 -5.66 2.36
CA HIS A 75 -13.55 -5.26 2.22
C HIS A 75 -13.79 -4.35 1.01
N ILE A 76 -14.87 -4.60 0.26
CA ILE A 76 -15.42 -3.63 -0.69
C ILE A 76 -16.28 -2.64 0.11
N GLN A 77 -15.99 -1.35 0.02
CA GLN A 77 -16.68 -0.32 0.79
C GLN A 77 -18.07 -0.07 0.19
N HIS A 78 -19.14 -0.13 1.00
CA HIS A 78 -20.53 -0.06 0.51
C HIS A 78 -21.33 1.15 1.00
N ASN A 79 -20.71 2.02 1.79
CA ASN A 79 -21.33 3.23 2.31
C ASN A 79 -20.26 4.21 2.82
N ILE A 80 -20.68 5.41 3.18
CA ILE A 80 -19.80 6.46 3.74
C ILE A 80 -19.13 6.01 5.04
N ASP A 81 -19.82 5.26 5.89
CA ASP A 81 -19.26 4.79 7.17
C ASP A 81 -18.08 3.83 6.95
N ASP A 82 -18.13 2.97 5.92
CA ASP A 82 -16.98 2.14 5.53
C ASP A 82 -15.79 2.97 5.06
N LEU A 83 -16.02 4.02 4.27
CA LEU A 83 -14.97 4.95 3.84
C LEU A 83 -14.32 5.63 5.05
N VAL A 84 -15.13 6.11 6.01
CA VAL A 84 -14.66 6.76 7.24
C VAL A 84 -13.88 5.76 8.11
N LYS A 85 -14.42 4.56 8.35
CA LYS A 85 -13.76 3.51 9.12
C LYS A 85 -12.42 3.11 8.52
N LYS A 86 -12.30 3.08 7.19
CA LYS A 86 -11.00 2.90 6.53
C LYS A 86 -10.02 3.99 6.99
N ILE A 87 -10.36 5.28 6.92
CA ILE A 87 -9.45 6.37 7.32
C ILE A 87 -9.05 6.27 8.80
N LEU A 88 -9.99 5.94 9.68
CA LEU A 88 -9.74 5.75 11.11
C LEU A 88 -8.82 4.55 11.37
N MET A 89 -9.09 3.42 10.73
CA MET A 89 -8.26 2.20 10.79
C MET A 89 -6.82 2.49 10.32
N LEU A 90 -6.66 3.25 9.23
CA LEU A 90 -5.35 3.62 8.71
C LEU A 90 -4.59 4.54 9.68
N ARG A 91 -5.27 5.48 10.36
CA ARG A 91 -4.65 6.32 11.39
C ARG A 91 -4.18 5.47 12.57
N GLU A 92 -5.00 4.53 13.03
CA GLU A 92 -4.62 3.64 14.12
C GLU A 92 -3.41 2.77 13.76
N MET A 93 -3.39 2.20 12.56
CA MET A 93 -2.21 1.47 12.06
C MET A 93 -0.95 2.35 12.00
N GLY A 94 -1.10 3.61 11.61
CA GLY A 94 0.00 4.58 11.64
C GLY A 94 0.54 4.79 13.06
N ARG A 95 -0.33 4.83 14.08
CA ARG A 95 0.08 4.95 15.50
C ARG A 95 0.77 3.69 16.02
N LYS A 96 0.27 2.51 15.66
CA LYS A 96 0.84 1.23 16.10
C LYS A 96 2.22 0.96 15.52
N THR A 97 2.44 1.36 14.27
CA THR A 97 3.64 0.94 13.52
C THR A 97 4.65 2.06 13.27
N ALA A 98 4.21 3.32 13.26
CA ALA A 98 5.02 4.48 12.86
C ALA A 98 5.73 4.31 11.51
N CYS A 99 5.18 3.51 10.60
CA CYS A 99 5.73 3.25 9.26
C CYS A 99 4.63 2.96 8.23
N CYS A 100 5.03 2.53 7.03
CA CYS A 100 4.07 1.97 6.08
C CYS A 100 3.77 0.50 6.41
N PHE A 101 2.50 0.20 6.67
CA PHE A 101 1.98 -1.16 6.89
C PHE A 101 1.39 -1.80 5.62
N GLN A 102 1.58 -1.15 4.46
CA GLN A 102 1.52 -1.70 3.10
C GLN A 102 0.14 -2.13 2.55
N ARG A 103 -0.73 -2.74 3.36
CA ARG A 103 -1.97 -3.41 2.92
C ARG A 103 -3.06 -2.48 2.36
N CYS A 104 -2.94 -1.17 2.57
CA CYS A 104 -3.91 -0.18 2.10
C CYS A 104 -3.95 -0.01 0.57
N ALA A 105 -2.81 -0.17 -0.13
CA ALA A 105 -2.79 -0.06 -1.58
C ALA A 105 -3.60 -1.19 -2.24
N GLY A 106 -3.47 -2.42 -1.71
CA GLY A 106 -4.30 -3.56 -2.14
C GLY A 106 -5.78 -3.31 -1.92
N LEU A 107 -6.18 -2.81 -0.73
CA LEU A 107 -7.57 -2.43 -0.44
C LEU A 107 -8.13 -1.43 -1.47
N ASP A 108 -7.36 -0.40 -1.77
CA ASP A 108 -7.76 0.66 -2.72
C ASP A 108 -7.86 0.13 -4.16
N CYS A 109 -6.94 -0.74 -4.54
CA CYS A 109 -6.94 -1.39 -5.85
C CYS A 109 -8.13 -2.35 -6.00
N MET A 110 -8.44 -3.14 -4.98
CA MET A 110 -9.58 -4.05 -5.01
C MET A 110 -10.90 -3.31 -5.18
N ASN A 111 -11.12 -2.22 -4.43
CA ASN A 111 -12.32 -1.40 -4.55
C ASN A 111 -12.43 -0.74 -5.94
N THR A 112 -11.29 -0.32 -6.50
CA THR A 112 -11.24 0.27 -7.85
C THR A 112 -11.57 -0.76 -8.92
N VAL A 113 -10.89 -1.91 -8.94
CA VAL A 113 -11.11 -2.95 -9.95
C VAL A 113 -12.53 -3.53 -9.84
N TYR A 114 -13.10 -3.62 -8.64
CA TYR A 114 -14.51 -3.99 -8.46
C TYR A 114 -15.46 -3.04 -9.21
N ALA A 115 -15.28 -1.73 -9.07
CA ALA A 115 -16.10 -0.74 -9.77
C ALA A 115 -15.85 -0.74 -11.29
N ILE A 116 -14.58 -0.82 -11.71
CA ILE A 116 -14.21 -0.72 -13.12
C ILE A 116 -14.65 -1.96 -13.92
N THR A 117 -14.51 -3.15 -13.37
CA THR A 117 -14.92 -4.39 -14.05
C THR A 117 -16.44 -4.42 -14.28
N TYR A 118 -17.23 -3.89 -13.35
CA TYR A 118 -18.67 -3.75 -13.55
C TYR A 118 -18.98 -2.85 -14.76
N ASP A 119 -18.34 -1.68 -14.83
CA ASP A 119 -18.57 -0.73 -15.93
C ASP A 119 -18.08 -1.28 -17.27
N LEU A 120 -16.97 -2.02 -17.29
CA LEU A 120 -16.48 -2.73 -18.47
C LEU A 120 -17.50 -3.76 -18.98
N ASP A 121 -18.09 -4.55 -18.08
CA ASP A 121 -19.08 -5.55 -18.45
C ASP A 121 -20.36 -4.90 -19.01
N GLN A 122 -20.79 -3.75 -18.44
CA GLN A 122 -21.94 -2.99 -18.94
C GLN A 122 -21.69 -2.37 -20.32
N GLU A 123 -20.49 -1.84 -20.57
CA GLU A 123 -20.17 -1.12 -21.81
C GLU A 123 -19.78 -2.07 -22.95
N PHE A 124 -19.03 -3.12 -22.65
CA PHE A 124 -18.42 -4.01 -23.65
C PHE A 124 -19.01 -5.42 -23.69
N GLY A 125 -19.95 -5.76 -22.79
CA GLY A 125 -20.55 -7.09 -22.73
C GLY A 125 -19.57 -8.20 -22.34
N THR A 126 -18.51 -7.82 -21.61
CA THR A 126 -17.50 -8.73 -21.07
C THR A 126 -17.99 -9.42 -19.79
N ARG A 127 -17.14 -10.24 -19.15
CA ARG A 127 -17.45 -10.95 -17.89
C ARG A 127 -16.34 -10.78 -16.85
N TYR A 128 -15.66 -9.64 -16.87
CA TYR A 128 -14.57 -9.36 -15.95
C TYR A 128 -15.07 -9.20 -14.52
N HIS A 129 -16.29 -8.69 -14.31
CA HIS A 129 -16.83 -8.47 -12.98
C HIS A 129 -17.09 -9.78 -12.25
N ASP A 130 -17.68 -10.76 -12.94
CA ASP A 130 -17.89 -12.12 -12.39
C ASP A 130 -16.55 -12.73 -11.92
N ARG A 131 -15.52 -12.66 -12.78
CA ARG A 131 -14.17 -13.16 -12.48
C ARG A 131 -13.55 -12.44 -11.28
N PHE A 132 -13.70 -11.12 -11.23
CA PHE A 132 -13.15 -10.33 -10.14
C PHE A 132 -13.89 -10.59 -8.82
N VAL A 133 -15.21 -10.80 -8.85
CA VAL A 133 -16.00 -11.21 -7.67
C VAL A 133 -15.52 -12.56 -7.14
N ASP A 134 -15.25 -13.53 -8.01
CA ASP A 134 -14.73 -14.83 -7.58
C ASP A 134 -13.30 -14.72 -7.01
N PHE A 135 -12.45 -13.89 -7.59
CA PHE A 135 -11.15 -13.54 -7.01
C PHE A 135 -11.30 -12.88 -5.63
N MET A 136 -12.24 -11.95 -5.46
CA MET A 136 -12.49 -11.30 -4.17
C MET A 136 -12.96 -12.28 -3.10
N LYS A 137 -13.84 -13.23 -3.44
CA LYS A 137 -14.25 -14.31 -2.51
C LYS A 137 -13.05 -15.14 -2.09
N TYR A 138 -12.17 -15.50 -3.04
CA TYR A 138 -10.93 -16.20 -2.75
C TYR A 138 -10.02 -15.41 -1.79
N ILE A 139 -9.78 -14.12 -2.04
CA ILE A 139 -8.98 -13.25 -1.17
C ILE A 139 -9.59 -13.16 0.24
N GLN A 140 -10.91 -12.97 0.34
CA GLN A 140 -11.61 -12.79 1.60
C GLN A 140 -11.65 -14.07 2.45
N SER A 141 -12.00 -15.22 1.86
CA SER A 141 -12.10 -16.48 2.60
C SER A 141 -10.76 -17.04 3.06
N ASN A 142 -9.65 -16.54 2.50
CA ASN A 142 -8.28 -16.93 2.86
C ASN A 142 -7.49 -15.79 3.54
N ASP A 143 -8.11 -14.63 3.81
CA ASP A 143 -7.48 -13.44 4.41
C ASP A 143 -6.15 -13.01 3.75
N LEU A 144 -6.09 -13.06 2.41
CA LEU A 144 -4.86 -12.85 1.66
C LEU A 144 -4.51 -11.36 1.50
N VAL A 145 -3.31 -11.12 0.98
CA VAL A 145 -2.78 -9.79 0.69
C VAL A 145 -2.49 -9.70 -0.80
N PRO A 146 -3.27 -8.90 -1.55
CA PRO A 146 -2.90 -8.50 -2.89
C PRO A 146 -2.08 -7.21 -2.88
N ALA A 147 -0.88 -7.23 -3.50
CA ALA A 147 -0.11 -6.03 -3.77
C ALA A 147 -0.68 -5.28 -4.99
N ALA A 148 -0.88 -3.97 -4.85
CA ALA A 148 -1.31 -3.13 -5.97
C ALA A 148 -0.11 -2.77 -6.87
N CYS A 149 -0.09 -3.34 -8.07
CA CYS A 149 0.98 -3.25 -9.04
C CYS A 149 0.57 -2.31 -10.18
N MET A 150 0.58 -1.00 -9.94
CA MET A 150 0.15 0.01 -10.91
C MET A 150 1.33 0.62 -11.70
N THR A 151 2.32 1.19 -11.01
CA THR A 151 3.33 2.06 -11.63
C THR A 151 4.35 1.26 -12.44
N ASP A 152 4.41 1.46 -13.76
CA ASP A 152 5.43 0.87 -14.63
C ASP A 152 6.80 1.58 -14.52
N THR A 153 7.82 1.06 -15.23
CA THR A 153 9.15 1.70 -15.34
C THR A 153 9.11 3.01 -16.13
N LYS A 154 8.22 3.10 -17.12
CA LYS A 154 7.83 4.29 -17.93
C LYS A 154 8.88 4.87 -18.88
N GLY A 155 10.08 4.28 -19.01
CA GLY A 155 11.08 4.67 -20.00
C GLY A 155 11.26 6.18 -20.20
N ASP A 156 11.20 6.65 -21.45
CA ASP A 156 11.13 8.08 -21.73
C ASP A 156 9.75 8.63 -21.32
N ARG A 157 9.74 9.52 -20.32
CA ARG A 157 8.51 10.10 -19.75
C ARG A 157 7.74 10.98 -20.74
N SER A 158 8.37 11.43 -21.83
CA SER A 158 7.74 12.23 -22.88
C SER A 158 6.94 11.39 -23.87
N LEU A 159 7.16 10.07 -23.91
CA LEU A 159 6.55 9.17 -24.87
C LEU A 159 5.37 8.38 -24.27
N PRO A 160 4.33 8.06 -25.07
CA PRO A 160 3.32 7.08 -24.69
C PRO A 160 3.90 5.64 -24.71
N PRO A 161 3.20 4.65 -24.11
CA PRO A 161 3.65 3.26 -24.08
C PRO A 161 4.04 2.69 -25.46
N SER A 162 3.17 2.83 -26.45
CA SER A 162 3.39 2.35 -27.83
C SER A 162 4.55 3.01 -28.59
N LYS A 163 5.21 4.02 -28.01
CA LYS A 163 6.33 4.75 -28.61
C LYS A 163 7.64 4.59 -27.84
N GLN A 164 7.66 3.81 -26.77
CA GLN A 164 8.91 3.47 -26.09
C GLN A 164 9.80 2.64 -27.03
N GLU A 165 11.11 2.86 -26.97
CA GLU A 165 12.09 2.05 -27.72
C GLU A 165 12.05 0.58 -27.27
N ASP A 166 11.95 0.40 -25.95
CA ASP A 166 11.71 -0.88 -25.31
C ASP A 166 10.22 -0.98 -24.90
N PRO A 167 9.43 -1.90 -25.49
CA PRO A 167 8.02 -2.05 -25.15
C PRO A 167 7.80 -2.54 -23.71
N ASP A 168 8.80 -3.19 -23.09
CA ASP A 168 8.71 -3.71 -21.71
C ASP A 168 8.77 -2.59 -20.65
N GLN A 169 8.92 -1.32 -21.08
CA GLN A 169 8.81 -0.16 -20.21
C GLN A 169 7.41 0.04 -19.61
N TYR A 170 6.43 -0.67 -20.15
CA TYR A 170 5.07 -0.79 -19.62
C TYR A 170 4.63 -2.25 -19.68
N MET A 171 3.87 -2.67 -18.66
CA MET A 171 3.24 -3.99 -18.66
C MET A 171 2.32 -4.15 -19.88
N HIS A 172 2.52 -5.21 -20.65
CA HIS A 172 1.70 -5.49 -21.82
C HIS A 172 1.53 -7.00 -22.09
N ILE A 173 0.59 -7.30 -22.97
CA ILE A 173 0.34 -8.64 -23.49
C ILE A 173 1.34 -8.92 -24.61
N VAL A 174 2.12 -10.00 -24.49
CA VAL A 174 3.08 -10.44 -25.53
C VAL A 174 2.54 -11.60 -26.35
N GLU A 175 1.58 -12.35 -25.81
CA GLU A 175 0.95 -13.48 -26.51
C GLU A 175 -0.47 -13.71 -25.99
N GLU A 176 -1.43 -13.92 -26.91
CA GLU A 176 -2.74 -14.45 -26.55
C GLU A 176 -2.75 -15.97 -26.70
N LYS A 177 -3.27 -16.66 -25.69
CA LYS A 177 -3.49 -18.11 -25.70
C LYS A 177 -4.98 -18.42 -25.62
N LYS A 178 -5.33 -19.69 -25.86
CA LYS A 178 -6.74 -20.14 -25.83
C LYS A 178 -7.35 -20.02 -24.43
N ASP A 179 -6.54 -20.17 -23.40
CA ASP A 179 -6.89 -20.28 -21.98
C ASP A 179 -6.36 -19.11 -21.13
N GLY A 180 -5.84 -18.05 -21.75
CA GLY A 180 -5.32 -16.90 -21.06
C GLY A 180 -4.41 -16.03 -21.92
N ILE A 181 -3.50 -15.31 -21.27
CA ILE A 181 -2.53 -14.41 -21.90
C ILE A 181 -1.13 -14.61 -21.32
N VAL A 182 -0.11 -14.22 -22.06
CA VAL A 182 1.25 -14.05 -21.53
C VAL A 182 1.56 -12.56 -21.47
N VAL A 183 2.09 -12.12 -20.34
CA VAL A 183 2.43 -10.72 -20.10
C VAL A 183 3.91 -10.55 -19.80
N ARG A 184 4.43 -9.37 -20.16
CA ARG A 184 5.82 -8.98 -19.90
C ARG A 184 5.91 -7.53 -19.48
N GLY A 185 6.88 -7.25 -18.60
CA GLY A 185 7.22 -5.89 -18.16
C GLY A 185 7.63 -5.85 -16.70
N ALA A 186 7.66 -4.66 -16.11
CA ALA A 186 7.97 -4.50 -14.70
C ALA A 186 7.14 -3.40 -14.02
N LYS A 187 6.82 -3.63 -12.74
CA LYS A 187 6.14 -2.68 -11.87
C LYS A 187 7.11 -2.18 -10.80
N LEU A 188 7.21 -0.87 -10.66
CA LEU A 188 8.16 -0.20 -9.77
C LEU A 188 7.49 0.28 -8.48
N HIS A 189 8.32 0.40 -7.46
CA HIS A 189 7.95 0.98 -6.17
C HIS A 189 6.76 0.26 -5.52
N THR A 190 6.60 -1.03 -5.79
CA THR A 190 5.46 -1.81 -5.32
C THR A 190 5.65 -2.09 -3.83
N THR A 191 5.00 -1.26 -3.01
CA THR A 191 5.09 -1.32 -1.56
C THR A 191 4.52 -2.62 -1.02
N GLY A 192 5.30 -3.35 -0.22
CA GLY A 192 4.90 -4.62 0.39
C GLY A 192 4.76 -5.80 -0.58
N ALA A 193 5.26 -5.68 -1.82
CA ALA A 193 5.17 -6.75 -2.82
C ALA A 193 5.76 -8.08 -2.32
N VAL A 194 6.94 -8.04 -1.69
CA VAL A 194 7.60 -9.21 -1.10
C VAL A 194 6.87 -9.79 0.11
N ASN A 195 5.89 -9.07 0.66
CA ASN A 195 5.08 -9.44 1.82
C ASN A 195 3.64 -9.81 1.42
N SER A 196 3.36 -9.97 0.12
CA SER A 196 2.02 -10.19 -0.43
C SER A 196 1.88 -11.60 -1.02
N HIS A 197 0.66 -12.13 -0.99
CA HIS A 197 0.33 -13.45 -1.52
C HIS A 197 -0.02 -13.41 -3.01
N GLU A 198 -0.63 -12.30 -3.44
CA GLU A 198 -1.15 -12.09 -4.79
C GLU A 198 -0.65 -10.74 -5.34
N LEU A 199 -0.53 -10.63 -6.66
CA LEU A 199 -0.13 -9.42 -7.36
C LEU A 199 -1.29 -8.95 -8.23
N LEU A 200 -1.96 -7.86 -7.84
CA LEU A 200 -3.04 -7.26 -8.61
C LEU A 200 -2.47 -6.15 -9.51
N VAL A 201 -2.35 -6.46 -10.80
CA VAL A 201 -1.74 -5.61 -11.82
C VAL A 201 -2.79 -4.78 -12.51
N VAL A 202 -2.52 -3.49 -12.68
CA VAL A 202 -3.41 -2.54 -13.38
C VAL A 202 -2.59 -1.54 -14.22
N PRO A 203 -3.19 -0.88 -15.23
CA PRO A 203 -2.50 0.15 -16.01
C PRO A 203 -2.14 1.39 -15.17
N THR A 204 -1.04 2.07 -15.49
CA THR A 204 -0.58 3.26 -14.73
C THR A 204 -1.10 4.60 -15.23
N ARG A 205 -1.74 4.66 -16.41
CA ARG A 205 -2.15 5.92 -17.05
C ARG A 205 -3.36 5.71 -17.95
N ALA A 206 -3.97 6.82 -18.38
CA ALA A 206 -4.88 6.81 -19.51
C ALA A 206 -4.14 6.34 -20.77
N LEU A 207 -4.81 5.50 -21.54
CA LEU A 207 -4.30 4.84 -22.74
C LEU A 207 -5.13 5.25 -23.95
N ARG A 208 -4.53 5.14 -25.13
CA ARG A 208 -5.18 5.37 -26.42
C ARG A 208 -5.33 4.06 -27.18
N GLU A 209 -5.98 4.11 -28.33
CA GLU A 209 -6.17 2.93 -29.17
C GLU A 209 -4.83 2.30 -29.59
N GLU A 210 -3.83 3.12 -29.91
CA GLU A 210 -2.49 2.64 -30.23
C GLU A 210 -1.78 1.93 -29.06
N ASP A 211 -2.25 2.12 -27.82
CA ASP A 211 -1.71 1.52 -26.61
C ASP A 211 -2.54 0.31 -26.12
N LYS A 212 -3.38 -0.28 -26.98
CA LYS A 212 -4.32 -1.35 -26.60
C LYS A 212 -3.68 -2.53 -25.84
N GLU A 213 -2.50 -2.97 -26.24
CA GLU A 213 -1.79 -4.10 -25.60
C GLU A 213 -1.36 -3.82 -24.16
N TYR A 214 -1.30 -2.54 -23.76
CA TYR A 214 -0.96 -2.09 -22.41
C TYR A 214 -2.21 -1.92 -21.53
N ALA A 215 -3.42 -2.03 -22.10
CA ALA A 215 -4.68 -1.96 -21.38
C ALA A 215 -5.03 -3.31 -20.76
N VAL A 216 -4.21 -3.73 -19.79
CA VAL A 216 -4.31 -5.04 -19.15
C VAL A 216 -4.42 -4.92 -17.62
N SER A 217 -5.35 -5.66 -17.03
CA SER A 217 -5.54 -5.80 -15.58
C SER A 217 -5.73 -7.27 -15.23
N PHE A 218 -5.03 -7.77 -14.22
CA PHE A 218 -5.08 -9.18 -13.83
C PHE A 218 -4.54 -9.43 -12.42
N ALA A 219 -4.72 -10.65 -11.89
CA ALA A 219 -4.03 -11.11 -10.68
C ALA A 219 -3.26 -12.42 -10.87
N VAL A 220 -2.08 -12.53 -10.27
CA VAL A 220 -1.32 -13.79 -10.18
C VAL A 220 -0.73 -13.99 -8.78
N PRO A 221 -0.58 -15.25 -8.32
CA PRO A 221 0.16 -15.55 -7.10
C PRO A 221 1.57 -14.95 -7.13
N ALA A 222 2.08 -14.50 -5.99
CA ALA A 222 3.40 -13.89 -5.89
C ALA A 222 4.55 -14.85 -6.26
N ASP A 223 4.34 -16.17 -6.14
CA ASP A 223 5.28 -17.23 -6.51
C ASP A 223 5.08 -17.75 -7.95
N THR A 224 4.28 -17.07 -8.77
CA THR A 224 4.07 -17.45 -10.17
C THR A 224 5.38 -17.47 -10.93
N ARG A 225 5.63 -18.55 -11.68
CA ARG A 225 6.83 -18.68 -12.53
C ARG A 225 6.95 -17.48 -13.49
N GLY A 226 8.15 -16.90 -13.56
CA GLY A 226 8.42 -15.70 -14.35
C GLY A 226 8.35 -14.41 -13.52
N VAL A 227 7.80 -14.46 -12.31
CA VAL A 227 7.81 -13.33 -11.38
C VAL A 227 9.13 -13.28 -10.61
N THR A 228 9.76 -12.10 -10.54
CA THR A 228 10.96 -11.86 -9.72
C THR A 228 10.85 -10.53 -8.99
N PHE A 229 11.19 -10.53 -7.70
CA PHE A 229 11.21 -9.33 -6.86
C PHE A 229 12.65 -8.87 -6.63
N ILE A 230 12.91 -7.59 -6.93
CA ILE A 230 14.18 -6.93 -6.63
C ILE A 230 13.90 -5.88 -5.57
N TYR A 231 14.40 -6.10 -4.36
CA TYR A 231 14.12 -5.25 -3.20
C TYR A 231 14.75 -3.86 -3.36
N GLY A 232 13.95 -2.82 -3.10
CA GLY A 232 14.39 -1.44 -3.09
C GLY A 232 15.11 -1.09 -1.79
N ARG A 233 16.41 -0.81 -1.89
CA ARG A 233 17.26 -0.42 -0.76
C ARG A 233 16.71 0.82 -0.05
N GLN A 234 16.51 0.73 1.26
CA GLN A 234 16.10 1.84 2.12
C GLN A 234 17.29 2.48 2.85
N PRO A 235 17.17 3.76 3.27
CA PRO A 235 18.12 4.36 4.18
C PRO A 235 18.24 3.52 5.46
N SER A 236 19.47 3.28 5.92
CA SER A 236 19.79 2.53 7.15
C SER A 236 19.50 1.02 7.15
N ASP A 237 19.16 0.39 6.02
CA ASP A 237 18.95 -1.07 5.97
C ASP A 237 20.15 -1.87 6.49
N THR A 238 21.38 -1.44 6.18
CA THR A 238 22.60 -2.11 6.67
C THR A 238 22.84 -1.90 8.16
N ARG A 239 22.36 -0.78 8.74
CA ARG A 239 22.35 -0.62 10.19
C ARG A 239 21.51 -1.73 10.81
N ARG A 240 20.48 -2.22 10.12
CA ARG A 240 19.70 -3.41 10.52
C ARG A 240 20.45 -4.75 10.37
N GLN A 241 21.75 -4.76 10.11
CA GLN A 241 22.58 -5.97 10.16
C GLN A 241 23.63 -5.93 11.27
N GLU A 242 23.87 -4.79 11.94
CA GLU A 242 24.87 -4.65 13.03
C GLU A 242 24.43 -5.34 14.35
N ASP A 243 25.34 -5.65 15.28
CA ASP A 243 24.94 -6.23 16.58
C ASP A 243 24.52 -5.16 17.62
N GLY A 244 23.49 -5.44 18.44
CA GLY A 244 23.16 -4.69 19.67
C GLY A 244 22.45 -3.33 19.49
N ARG A 245 21.29 -3.31 18.81
CA ARG A 245 20.81 -2.16 18.02
C ARG A 245 19.51 -1.40 18.41
N PRO A 246 19.27 -0.98 19.65
CA PRO A 246 18.17 -0.04 19.88
C PRO A 246 18.31 1.32 19.17
N ASP A 247 19.50 1.73 18.72
CA ASP A 247 19.79 3.05 18.11
C ASP A 247 19.42 3.18 16.63
N VAL A 248 18.80 2.17 16.02
CA VAL A 248 18.22 2.26 14.66
C VAL A 248 16.85 2.95 14.63
N GLY A 249 16.35 3.39 15.80
CA GLY A 249 15.04 4.01 15.95
C GLY A 249 13.92 2.98 16.05
N ASN A 250 13.12 2.81 15.00
CA ASN A 250 12.06 1.82 14.98
C ASN A 250 12.62 0.42 14.72
N LEU A 251 12.76 -0.37 15.78
CA LEU A 251 13.36 -1.71 15.74
C LEU A 251 12.44 -2.76 15.08
N TYR A 252 11.14 -2.64 15.31
CA TYR A 252 10.18 -3.70 15.02
C TYR A 252 9.50 -3.56 13.66
N PHE A 253 9.36 -2.32 13.18
CA PHE A 253 8.56 -2.02 12.00
C PHE A 253 9.34 -1.22 10.97
N GLY A 254 8.98 -1.41 9.70
CA GLY A 254 9.54 -0.70 8.56
C GLY A 254 8.60 -0.73 7.36
N GLY A 255 8.91 0.08 6.35
CA GLY A 255 8.32 -0.06 5.01
C GLY A 255 9.29 -0.75 4.06
N CYS A 256 8.78 -1.27 2.95
CA CYS A 256 9.61 -1.73 1.84
C CYS A 256 8.90 -1.57 0.50
N GLU A 257 9.68 -1.41 -0.54
CA GLU A 257 9.25 -1.45 -1.93
C GLU A 257 10.08 -2.46 -2.69
N ALA A 258 9.52 -3.03 -3.75
CA ALA A 258 10.28 -3.83 -4.70
C ALA A 258 9.94 -3.42 -6.14
N MET A 259 10.91 -3.62 -7.03
CA MET A 259 10.62 -3.81 -8.44
C MET A 259 10.11 -5.25 -8.63
N VAL A 260 8.98 -5.39 -9.30
CA VAL A 260 8.38 -6.69 -9.63
C VAL A 260 8.52 -6.88 -11.14
N VAL A 261 9.34 -7.83 -11.55
CA VAL A 261 9.58 -8.18 -12.95
C VAL A 261 8.69 -9.34 -13.33
N PHE A 262 8.06 -9.25 -14.50
CA PHE A 262 7.24 -10.29 -15.10
C PHE A 262 7.92 -10.70 -16.40
N ASP A 263 8.58 -11.85 -16.38
CA ASP A 263 9.28 -12.46 -17.50
C ASP A 263 8.42 -13.58 -18.07
N ASP A 264 7.65 -13.27 -19.12
CA ASP A 264 6.70 -14.16 -19.80
C ASP A 264 5.78 -14.92 -18.84
N VAL A 265 5.04 -14.16 -18.04
CA VAL A 265 4.12 -14.71 -17.04
C VAL A 265 2.81 -15.08 -17.70
N PHE A 266 2.40 -16.34 -17.57
CA PHE A 266 1.08 -16.79 -17.98
C PHE A 266 0.02 -16.36 -16.97
N VAL A 267 -1.06 -15.77 -17.47
CA VAL A 267 -2.23 -15.35 -16.69
C VAL A 267 -3.44 -16.11 -17.22
N PRO A 268 -4.10 -16.94 -16.39
CA PRO A 268 -5.26 -17.69 -16.84
C PRO A 268 -6.49 -16.78 -16.99
N GLU A 269 -7.40 -17.16 -17.89
CA GLU A 269 -8.57 -16.34 -18.29
C GLU A 269 -9.42 -15.86 -17.10
N GLU A 270 -9.62 -16.70 -16.07
CA GLU A 270 -10.38 -16.37 -14.87
C GLU A 270 -9.72 -15.32 -13.97
N ARG A 271 -8.45 -14.99 -14.21
CA ARG A 271 -7.69 -13.95 -13.49
C ARG A 271 -7.48 -12.68 -14.30
N ILE A 272 -8.08 -12.56 -15.50
CA ILE A 272 -8.03 -11.36 -16.35
C ILE A 272 -9.24 -10.48 -16.05
N PHE A 273 -8.99 -9.20 -15.78
CA PHE A 273 -9.98 -8.19 -15.37
C PHE A 273 -10.08 -6.98 -16.32
N MET A 274 -9.20 -6.90 -17.33
CA MET A 274 -9.24 -5.95 -18.44
C MET A 274 -8.27 -6.46 -19.51
N LYS A 275 -8.66 -6.43 -20.80
CA LYS A 275 -7.85 -6.90 -21.92
C LYS A 275 -8.19 -6.09 -23.19
N GLY A 276 -7.58 -4.92 -23.32
CA GLY A 276 -7.65 -4.09 -24.53
C GLY A 276 -8.70 -2.99 -24.50
N GLU A 277 -9.52 -2.88 -23.46
CA GLU A 277 -10.50 -1.79 -23.28
C GLU A 277 -9.82 -0.49 -22.81
N TYR A 278 -8.90 0.04 -23.64
CA TYR A 278 -8.00 1.16 -23.33
C TYR A 278 -8.72 2.43 -22.83
N ALA A 279 -9.94 2.68 -23.31
CA ALA A 279 -10.74 3.84 -22.93
C ALA A 279 -11.04 3.89 -21.42
N MET A 280 -11.08 2.73 -20.75
CA MET A 280 -11.37 2.63 -19.33
C MET A 280 -10.13 2.81 -18.43
N ALA A 281 -8.92 2.70 -18.98
CA ALA A 281 -7.67 2.78 -18.21
C ALA A 281 -7.53 4.11 -17.46
N GLY A 282 -7.95 5.23 -18.07
CA GLY A 282 -7.90 6.54 -17.43
C GLY A 282 -8.77 6.64 -16.18
N ARG A 283 -10.00 6.12 -16.26
CA ARG A 283 -10.96 6.12 -15.15
C ARG A 283 -10.52 5.19 -14.02
N LEU A 284 -9.94 4.03 -14.36
CA LEU A 284 -9.31 3.13 -13.37
C LEU A 284 -8.24 3.87 -12.56
N VAL A 285 -7.31 4.53 -13.26
CA VAL A 285 -6.21 5.25 -12.61
C VAL A 285 -6.73 6.40 -11.74
N GLU A 286 -7.72 7.14 -12.22
CA GLU A 286 -8.35 8.22 -11.46
C GLU A 286 -8.98 7.72 -10.16
N LEU A 287 -9.77 6.65 -10.24
CA LEU A 287 -10.48 6.09 -9.09
C LEU A 287 -9.52 5.49 -8.05
N PHE A 288 -8.52 4.71 -8.49
CA PHE A 288 -7.48 4.20 -7.59
C PHE A 288 -6.72 5.34 -6.92
N ALA A 289 -6.31 6.33 -7.71
CA ALA A 289 -5.58 7.47 -7.19
C ALA A 289 -6.44 8.24 -6.18
N ALA A 290 -7.74 8.46 -6.42
CA ALA A 290 -8.63 9.12 -5.48
C ALA A 290 -8.69 8.38 -4.13
N HIS A 291 -8.94 7.07 -4.15
CA HIS A 291 -8.96 6.26 -2.94
C HIS A 291 -7.65 6.32 -2.16
N HIS A 292 -6.52 6.15 -2.86
CA HIS A 292 -5.21 6.09 -2.23
C HIS A 292 -4.71 7.47 -1.76
N ARG A 293 -5.10 8.54 -2.46
CA ARG A 293 -4.85 9.93 -2.05
C ARG A 293 -5.54 10.25 -0.72
N ALA A 294 -6.79 9.80 -0.55
CA ALA A 294 -7.50 9.92 0.72
C ALA A 294 -6.87 9.06 1.84
N SER A 295 -6.42 7.83 1.52
CA SER A 295 -5.77 6.91 2.47
C SER A 295 -4.62 7.54 3.26
N TYR A 296 -3.87 8.48 2.65
CA TYR A 296 -2.76 9.16 3.32
C TYR A 296 -3.18 10.03 4.51
N GLY A 297 -4.37 10.65 4.49
CA GLY A 297 -4.90 11.41 5.64
C GLY A 297 -5.35 10.53 6.81
N GLY A 298 -5.32 9.21 6.64
CA GLY A 298 -5.31 8.26 7.76
C GLY A 298 -3.87 7.90 8.14
N CYS A 299 -3.18 7.16 7.27
CA CYS A 299 -1.92 6.50 7.64
C CYS A 299 -0.79 7.47 8.02
N LYS A 300 -0.61 8.57 7.27
CA LYS A 300 0.45 9.55 7.56
C LYS A 300 0.15 10.37 8.80
N VAL A 301 -1.14 10.59 9.09
CA VAL A 301 -1.56 11.28 10.32
C VAL A 301 -1.24 10.44 11.54
N GLY A 302 -1.46 9.13 11.49
CA GLY A 302 -1.06 8.22 12.58
C GLY A 302 0.46 8.19 12.81
N VAL A 303 1.25 8.22 11.73
CA VAL A 303 2.72 8.36 11.83
C VAL A 303 3.09 9.74 12.42
N GLY A 304 2.39 10.80 12.01
CA GLY A 304 2.54 12.14 12.56
C GLY A 304 2.25 12.21 14.06
N ASP A 305 1.22 11.49 14.53
CA ASP A 305 0.88 11.41 15.96
C ASP A 305 2.06 10.83 16.77
N VAL A 306 2.72 9.79 16.26
CA VAL A 306 3.91 9.20 16.91
C VAL A 306 5.08 10.18 16.92
N LEU A 307 5.33 10.89 15.81
CA LEU A 307 6.41 11.88 15.74
C LEU A 307 6.17 13.08 16.67
N ILE A 308 4.92 13.55 16.77
CA ILE A 308 4.51 14.60 17.72
C ILE A 308 4.75 14.12 19.15
N GLY A 309 4.32 12.91 19.48
CA GLY A 309 4.54 12.31 20.81
C GLY A 309 6.03 12.18 21.16
N ALA A 310 6.85 11.70 20.22
CA ALA A 310 8.30 11.60 20.39
C ALA A 310 8.95 12.98 20.59
N THR A 311 8.45 14.00 19.87
CA THR A 311 8.93 15.39 19.98
C THR A 311 8.56 16.01 21.33
N ALA A 312 7.38 15.73 21.86
CA ALA A 312 7.00 16.14 23.21
C ALA A 312 7.87 15.43 24.27
N ALA A 313 8.10 14.12 24.12
CA ALA A 313 8.91 13.34 25.05
C ALA A 313 10.37 13.83 25.12
N ILE A 314 11.00 14.17 23.99
CA ILE A 314 12.37 14.71 24.01
C ILE A 314 12.42 16.12 24.61
N ALA A 315 11.39 16.95 24.40
CA ALA A 315 11.30 18.25 25.04
C ALA A 315 11.23 18.15 26.58
N GLU A 316 10.47 17.18 27.09
CA GLU A 316 10.41 16.84 28.52
C GLU A 316 11.75 16.34 29.04
N ALA A 317 12.42 15.45 28.30
CA ALA A 317 13.74 14.94 28.67
C ALA A 317 14.79 16.06 28.75
N HIS A 318 14.67 17.09 27.92
CA HIS A 318 15.52 18.29 27.97
C HIS A 318 15.09 19.30 29.05
N GLY A 319 13.92 19.14 29.69
CA GLY A 319 13.36 20.11 30.62
C GLY A 319 12.90 21.42 29.96
N THR A 320 12.51 21.37 28.69
CA THR A 320 12.13 22.55 27.87
C THR A 320 10.64 22.57 27.50
N GLU A 321 9.86 21.61 27.99
CA GLU A 321 8.44 21.43 27.68
C GLU A 321 7.56 22.63 28.07
N LYS A 322 8.01 23.43 29.05
CA LYS A 322 7.28 24.62 29.51
C LYS A 322 7.53 25.86 28.66
N THR A 323 8.59 25.85 27.85
CA THR A 323 9.02 27.00 27.03
C THR A 323 8.00 27.32 25.95
N SER A 324 7.66 28.60 25.78
CA SER A 324 6.60 29.06 24.89
C SER A 324 6.81 28.64 23.43
N HIS A 325 8.00 28.85 22.88
CA HIS A 325 8.29 28.49 21.48
C HIS A 325 8.29 26.99 21.22
N ILE A 326 8.49 26.13 22.24
CA ILE A 326 8.39 24.67 22.08
C ILE A 326 6.93 24.27 22.00
N LYS A 327 6.08 24.79 22.91
CA LYS A 327 4.64 24.56 22.90
C LYS A 327 3.99 25.01 21.59
N ASP A 328 4.38 26.19 21.10
CA ASP A 328 3.87 26.75 19.86
C ASP A 328 4.21 25.86 18.64
N LYS A 329 5.46 25.38 18.54
CA LYS A 329 5.88 24.45 17.49
C LYS A 329 5.13 23.12 17.57
N ILE A 330 4.93 22.56 18.76
CA ILE A 330 4.15 21.32 18.93
C ILE A 330 2.68 21.55 18.53
N ALA A 331 2.09 22.69 18.90
CA ALA A 331 0.75 23.06 18.48
C ALA A 331 0.64 23.18 16.95
N GLU A 332 1.64 23.77 16.30
CA GLU A 332 1.72 23.84 14.84
C GLU A 332 1.83 22.45 14.20
N MET A 333 2.64 21.54 14.77
CA MET A 333 2.70 20.16 14.30
C MET A 333 1.33 19.46 14.38
N ILE A 334 0.59 19.65 15.47
CA ILE A 334 -0.77 19.11 15.65
C ILE A 334 -1.73 19.73 14.63
N HIS A 335 -1.71 21.05 14.46
CA HIS A 335 -2.54 21.77 13.50
C HIS A 335 -2.35 21.22 12.08
N LEU A 336 -1.10 21.10 11.64
CA LEU A 336 -0.76 20.58 10.32
C LEU A 336 -1.20 19.12 10.18
N ASN A 337 -0.99 18.29 11.21
CA ASN A 337 -1.37 16.88 11.17
C ASN A 337 -2.89 16.67 11.11
N GLU A 338 -3.66 17.40 11.91
CA GLU A 338 -5.13 17.33 11.89
C GLU A 338 -5.74 17.93 10.62
N THR A 339 -5.07 18.91 9.99
CA THR A 339 -5.49 19.43 8.68
C THR A 339 -5.46 18.34 7.60
N LEU A 340 -4.47 17.45 7.64
CA LEU A 340 -4.41 16.28 6.74
C LEU A 340 -5.57 15.31 7.01
N HIS A 341 -5.88 15.07 8.29
CA HIS A 341 -6.94 14.17 8.69
C HIS A 341 -8.32 14.68 8.28
N ALA A 342 -8.59 15.97 8.54
CA ALA A 342 -9.81 16.65 8.14
C ALA A 342 -10.03 16.57 6.62
N GLY A 343 -8.97 16.73 5.82
CA GLY A 343 -9.05 16.59 4.36
C GLY A 343 -9.49 15.19 3.90
N ALA A 344 -8.96 14.13 4.52
CA ALA A 344 -9.39 12.76 4.21
C ALA A 344 -10.84 12.50 4.66
N LEU A 345 -11.21 12.91 5.88
CA LEU A 345 -12.58 12.72 6.37
C LEU A 345 -13.61 13.51 5.56
N ALA A 346 -13.27 14.70 5.07
CA ALA A 346 -14.13 15.46 4.17
C ALA A 346 -14.31 14.74 2.82
N SER A 347 -13.24 14.16 2.26
CA SER A 347 -13.30 13.37 1.03
C SER A 347 -14.17 12.12 1.19
N THR A 348 -14.08 11.43 2.31
CA THR A 348 -14.95 10.27 2.61
C THR A 348 -16.39 10.68 2.91
N GLY A 349 -16.60 11.80 3.62
CA GLY A 349 -17.94 12.31 3.96
C GLY A 349 -18.74 12.77 2.74
N LYS A 350 -18.07 13.11 1.64
CA LYS A 350 -18.66 13.37 0.32
C LYS A 350 -18.58 12.18 -0.64
N GLY A 351 -18.29 10.99 -0.12
CA GLY A 351 -18.26 9.79 -0.93
C GLY A 351 -19.61 9.49 -1.59
N TYR A 352 -19.57 8.74 -2.68
CA TYR A 352 -20.74 8.45 -3.52
C TYR A 352 -20.75 6.99 -3.99
N PRO A 353 -21.92 6.39 -4.23
CA PRO A 353 -22.02 5.06 -4.79
C PRO A 353 -21.58 5.05 -6.26
N THR A 354 -20.82 4.03 -6.63
CA THR A 354 -20.53 3.66 -8.02
C THR A 354 -21.64 2.75 -8.56
N PRO A 355 -21.75 2.56 -9.90
CA PRO A 355 -22.76 1.66 -10.47
C PRO A 355 -22.70 0.22 -9.96
N SER A 356 -21.52 -0.28 -9.57
CA SER A 356 -21.34 -1.61 -8.97
C SER A 356 -21.85 -1.75 -7.53
N GLY A 357 -22.30 -0.64 -6.92
CA GLY A 357 -22.70 -0.57 -5.52
C GLY A 357 -21.55 -0.37 -4.53
N ALA A 358 -20.29 -0.41 -4.97
CA ALA A 358 -19.16 0.04 -4.15
C ALA A 358 -19.18 1.57 -3.98
N TYR A 359 -18.51 2.11 -2.97
CA TYR A 359 -18.44 3.55 -2.71
C TYR A 359 -17.08 4.11 -3.08
N ALA A 360 -17.09 5.23 -3.79
CA ALA A 360 -15.94 6.05 -4.12
C ALA A 360 -15.83 7.24 -3.16
N VAL A 361 -14.62 7.76 -2.97
CA VAL A 361 -14.37 9.02 -2.25
C VAL A 361 -14.55 10.22 -3.19
N ASP A 362 -14.79 11.41 -2.65
CA ASP A 362 -14.74 12.65 -3.47
C ASP A 362 -13.31 12.87 -4.00
N PRO A 363 -13.09 12.84 -5.32
CA PRO A 363 -11.75 12.87 -5.90
C PRO A 363 -11.07 14.23 -5.76
N LEU A 364 -11.84 15.34 -5.77
CA LEU A 364 -11.28 16.67 -5.64
C LEU A 364 -10.72 16.88 -4.23
N LEU A 365 -11.48 16.49 -3.21
CA LEU A 365 -11.03 16.57 -1.82
C LEU A 365 -9.89 15.58 -1.53
N ALA A 366 -9.91 14.39 -2.14
CA ALA A 366 -8.77 13.47 -2.07
C ALA A 366 -7.50 14.10 -2.66
N ASN A 367 -7.62 14.82 -3.78
CA ASN A 367 -6.49 15.55 -4.38
C ASN A 367 -5.95 16.64 -3.44
N VAL A 368 -6.82 17.43 -2.82
CA VAL A 368 -6.42 18.45 -1.84
C VAL A 368 -5.71 17.81 -0.65
N CYS A 369 -6.26 16.72 -0.10
CA CYS A 369 -5.64 15.94 0.98
C CYS A 369 -4.22 15.50 0.59
N LYS A 370 -4.06 14.86 -0.57
CA LYS A 370 -2.74 14.44 -1.04
C LYS A 370 -1.78 15.61 -1.26
N LEU A 371 -2.25 16.73 -1.79
CA LEU A 371 -1.40 17.90 -2.04
C LEU A 371 -0.85 18.48 -0.72
N ASN A 372 -1.63 18.47 0.35
CA ASN A 372 -1.14 18.84 1.67
C ASN A 372 -0.15 17.80 2.23
N ILE A 373 -0.39 16.50 1.97
CA ILE A 373 0.55 15.42 2.33
C ILE A 373 1.93 15.60 1.69
N THR A 374 2.06 16.28 0.53
CA THR A 374 3.39 16.54 -0.06
C THR A 374 4.15 17.67 0.61
N ARG A 375 3.53 18.38 1.56
CA ARG A 375 4.07 19.59 2.20
C ARG A 375 4.22 19.42 3.71
N PHE A 376 3.12 19.13 4.40
CA PHE A 376 3.06 19.22 5.87
C PHE A 376 3.92 18.21 6.61
N PRO A 377 4.05 16.93 6.18
CA PRO A 377 4.96 15.99 6.83
C PRO A 377 6.42 16.47 6.87
N PHE A 378 6.87 17.24 5.87
CA PHE A 378 8.22 17.81 5.85
C PHE A 378 8.39 18.91 6.91
N GLU A 379 7.40 19.78 7.06
CA GLU A 379 7.44 20.82 8.09
C GLU A 379 7.33 20.24 9.50
N ILE A 380 6.45 19.26 9.70
CA ILE A 380 6.35 18.53 10.98
C ILE A 380 7.69 17.88 11.33
N SER A 381 8.38 17.26 10.35
CA SER A 381 9.71 16.69 10.56
C SER A 381 10.77 17.76 10.88
N ARG A 382 10.73 18.91 10.22
CA ARG A 382 11.66 20.02 10.48
C ARG A 382 11.49 20.55 11.91
N LEU A 383 10.25 20.74 12.37
CA LEU A 383 9.93 21.17 13.73
C LEU A 383 10.38 20.15 14.79
N ALA A 384 10.19 18.85 14.51
CA ALA A 384 10.68 17.78 15.38
C ALA A 384 12.20 17.83 15.55
N GLN A 385 12.95 18.04 14.47
CA GLN A 385 14.41 18.14 14.51
C GLN A 385 14.89 19.39 15.28
N ASP A 386 14.23 20.52 15.09
CA ASP A 386 14.50 21.77 15.81
C ASP A 386 14.36 21.58 17.33
N ILE A 387 13.28 20.93 17.77
CA ILE A 387 13.02 20.65 19.19
C ILE A 387 13.98 19.58 19.75
N ALA A 388 14.28 18.53 18.97
CA ALA A 388 15.16 17.44 19.38
C ALA A 388 16.63 17.86 19.53
N GLY A 389 17.04 18.94 18.85
CA GLY A 389 18.41 19.45 18.92
C GLY A 389 19.45 18.55 18.23
N GLY A 390 20.72 18.98 18.28
CA GLY A 390 21.79 18.37 17.49
C GLY A 390 22.13 16.92 17.86
N ILE A 391 21.83 16.50 19.09
CA ILE A 391 22.15 15.14 19.56
C ILE A 391 21.43 14.07 18.74
N LEU A 392 20.26 14.39 18.16
CA LEU A 392 19.50 13.48 17.29
C LEU A 392 20.34 12.89 16.15
N VAL A 393 21.33 13.64 15.66
CA VAL A 393 22.18 13.25 14.52
C VAL A 393 23.65 13.09 14.88
N THR A 394 24.05 13.35 16.13
CA THR A 394 25.43 13.22 16.61
C THR A 394 25.59 12.27 17.79
N MET A 395 24.52 11.60 18.21
CA MET A 395 24.56 10.63 19.31
C MET A 395 25.60 9.52 19.03
N PRO A 396 26.51 9.23 19.99
CA PRO A 396 27.42 8.09 19.89
C PRO A 396 26.66 6.78 19.74
N SER A 397 27.28 5.78 19.10
CA SER A 397 26.66 4.47 18.95
C SER A 397 26.39 3.84 20.31
N LEU A 398 25.42 2.93 20.39
CA LEU A 398 25.17 2.20 21.64
C LEU A 398 26.36 1.34 22.09
N LYS A 399 27.25 0.96 21.17
CA LYS A 399 28.49 0.27 21.53
C LYS A 399 29.44 1.22 22.27
N ASP A 400 29.57 2.45 21.79
CA ASP A 400 30.40 3.47 22.45
C ASP A 400 29.86 3.85 23.84
N GLN A 401 28.53 3.90 24.01
CA GLN A 401 27.89 4.22 25.30
C GLN A 401 28.06 3.12 26.37
N LYS A 402 28.38 1.89 25.96
CA LYS A 402 28.57 0.75 26.88
C LYS A 402 30.02 0.59 27.34
N ASN A 403 30.96 1.27 26.69
CA ASN A 403 32.36 1.37 27.13
C ASN A 403 32.48 2.40 28.25
#